data_AF-A0A971W0Z6-F1
#
_entry.id   AF-A0A971W0Z6-F1
#
_cell.length_a   1.000
_cell.length_b   1.000
_cell.length_c   1.000
_cell.angle_alpha   90.00
_cell.angle_beta   90.00
_cell.angle_gamma   90.00
#
_symmetry.space_group_name_H-M   'P 1'
#
loop_
_entity.id
_entity.type
_entity.pdbx_description
1 polymer ?
#
loop_
_entity_poly.entity_id
_entity_poly.type
_entity_poly.pdbx_seq_one_letter_code
_entity_poly.pdbx_strand_id
1 'polypeptide(L)'
;MEKKPYEKVGLTSEEYQRILDILGREPNELELNMYGVMWSEHCSYKNSKPVLKMFPTSGERVLQGPGENAGIVDIGDGLAVVMKIESHNHPSAVEPYQGAATGVGGIVRDIFTMGARPVALLDSLRFGELDNERTKYLFEKVIEGIAGYGNSIGIPTVGGEVYFNDCYRGNPLVNAMCVGLIRHDDIKRGTAAGVGNAVMIVGAFTGRDGIGGASFASAELNEESEENRSPMQVGDPFMEKLLLEACLELFKTGYVVGMQDLGAAGLTSASSETASRGGSGMDIDVALVPRRETGMIPVEVMISESQERMLVIVEKGKEQEVRDIFEKWGLHSAVIGRVTDDGMLTIRENGEVVGRVPAKSLSEDAPVYHREYREPAYYKQLKDLDMESLEMPGDYNDVLVKLLKSPNIASKKWAYRQFDNMVGTCT
;
A
#
# COMPACT_ATOMS: atom_id res chain seq x y z
N MET A 1 -24.56 1.84 25.14
CA MET A 1 -24.19 0.41 25.21
C MET A 1 -22.71 0.32 24.94
N GLU A 2 -21.97 -0.47 25.72
CA GLU A 2 -20.54 -0.67 25.49
C GLU A 2 -20.36 -1.46 24.18
N LYS A 3 -19.53 -0.95 23.26
CA LYS A 3 -19.23 -1.63 21.99
C LYS A 3 -18.61 -3.00 22.27
N LYS A 4 -19.07 -4.04 21.58
CA LYS A 4 -18.51 -5.38 21.70
C LYS A 4 -17.06 -5.41 21.20
N PRO A 5 -16.21 -6.33 21.66
CA PRO A 5 -14.79 -6.38 21.26
C PRO A 5 -14.57 -6.39 19.73
N TYR A 6 -15.37 -7.18 18.98
CA TYR A 6 -15.23 -7.26 17.52
C TYR A 6 -15.66 -5.97 16.80
N GLU A 7 -16.61 -5.20 17.36
CA GLU A 7 -17.04 -3.93 16.79
C GLU A 7 -15.94 -2.86 16.93
N LYS A 8 -15.09 -2.97 17.96
CA LYS A 8 -13.96 -2.05 18.17
C LYS A 8 -12.87 -2.21 17.10
N VAL A 9 -12.75 -3.39 16.49
CA VAL A 9 -11.79 -3.66 15.42
C VAL A 9 -12.41 -3.59 14.02
N GLY A 10 -13.64 -3.07 13.90
CA GLY A 10 -14.31 -2.84 12.61
C GLY A 10 -15.00 -4.07 12.01
N LEU A 11 -15.15 -5.16 12.76
CA LEU A 11 -15.86 -6.35 12.31
C LEU A 11 -17.36 -6.24 12.60
N THR A 12 -18.17 -6.79 11.70
CA THR A 12 -19.60 -7.00 11.89
C THR A 12 -19.87 -8.27 12.72
N SER A 13 -21.10 -8.41 13.22
CA SER A 13 -21.51 -9.63 13.93
C SER A 13 -21.47 -10.88 13.06
N GLU A 14 -21.75 -10.75 11.76
CA GLU A 14 -21.66 -11.84 10.78
C GLU A 14 -20.21 -12.25 10.52
N GLU A 15 -19.32 -11.28 10.34
CA GLU A 15 -17.87 -11.53 10.20
C GLU A 15 -17.31 -12.21 11.45
N TYR A 16 -17.69 -11.75 12.65
CA TYR A 16 -17.27 -12.38 13.89
C TYR A 16 -17.76 -13.83 13.99
N GLN A 17 -19.02 -14.12 13.63
CA GLN A 17 -19.52 -15.49 13.64
C GLN A 17 -18.73 -16.38 12.67
N ARG A 18 -18.38 -15.88 11.48
CA ARG A 18 -17.55 -16.63 10.53
C ARG A 18 -16.15 -16.91 11.07
N ILE A 19 -15.56 -15.96 11.82
CA ILE A 19 -14.28 -16.18 12.50
C ILE A 19 -14.40 -17.29 13.54
N LEU A 20 -15.48 -17.34 14.33
CA LEU A 20 -15.73 -18.42 15.28
C LEU A 20 -15.84 -19.77 14.56
N ASP A 21 -16.53 -19.82 13.42
CA ASP A 21 -16.70 -21.05 12.63
C ASP A 21 -15.36 -21.53 12.05
N ILE A 22 -14.49 -20.61 11.60
CA ILE A 22 -13.15 -20.91 11.10
C ILE A 22 -12.23 -21.43 12.21
N LEU A 23 -12.23 -20.76 13.36
CA LEU A 23 -11.31 -21.09 14.46
C LEU A 23 -11.80 -22.25 15.33
N GLY A 24 -13.12 -22.50 15.35
CA GLY A 24 -13.75 -23.44 16.28
C GLY A 24 -13.70 -22.99 17.75
N ARG A 25 -13.33 -21.74 18.01
CA ARG A 25 -13.18 -21.13 19.34
C ARG A 25 -13.25 -19.60 19.25
N GLU A 26 -13.36 -18.95 20.40
CA GLU A 26 -13.21 -17.49 20.46
C GLU A 26 -11.77 -17.07 20.12
N PRO A 27 -11.58 -16.04 19.26
CA PRO A 27 -10.27 -15.44 19.04
C PRO A 27 -9.85 -14.64 20.28
N ASN A 28 -8.55 -14.64 20.57
CA ASN A 28 -8.01 -13.71 21.55
C ASN A 28 -7.88 -12.29 20.97
N GLU A 29 -7.44 -11.32 21.78
CA GLU A 29 -7.31 -9.92 21.36
C GLU A 29 -6.39 -9.74 20.14
N LEU A 30 -5.25 -10.42 20.09
CA LEU A 30 -4.31 -10.37 18.97
C LEU A 30 -4.97 -10.88 17.69
N GLU A 31 -5.54 -12.08 17.75
CA GLU A 31 -6.17 -12.71 16.60
C GLU A 31 -7.36 -11.87 16.08
N LEU A 32 -8.15 -11.31 16.99
CA LEU A 32 -9.29 -10.47 16.63
C LEU A 32 -8.84 -9.17 15.94
N ASN A 33 -7.76 -8.54 16.41
CA ASN A 33 -7.18 -7.37 15.74
C ASN A 33 -6.60 -7.73 14.37
N MET A 34 -5.93 -8.88 14.24
CA MET A 34 -5.42 -9.39 12.96
C MET A 34 -6.55 -9.58 11.95
N TYR A 35 -7.68 -10.19 12.34
CA TYR A 35 -8.85 -10.29 11.48
C TYR A 35 -9.47 -8.93 11.17
N GLY A 36 -9.56 -8.03 12.15
CA GLY A 36 -10.14 -6.70 11.97
C GLY A 36 -9.44 -5.89 10.87
N VAL A 37 -8.10 -5.90 10.86
CA VAL A 37 -7.34 -5.21 9.80
C VAL A 37 -7.38 -5.96 8.47
N MET A 38 -7.28 -7.29 8.47
CA MET A 38 -7.24 -8.09 7.23
C MET A 38 -8.58 -8.19 6.52
N TRP A 39 -9.71 -8.16 7.25
CA TRP A 39 -11.07 -8.19 6.69
C TRP A 39 -11.68 -6.79 6.52
N SER A 40 -10.88 -5.73 6.68
CA SER A 40 -11.23 -4.37 6.27
C SER A 40 -11.47 -4.30 4.75
N GLU A 41 -12.20 -3.30 4.25
CA GLU A 41 -12.36 -3.13 2.79
C GLU A 41 -11.00 -2.86 2.13
N HIS A 42 -10.14 -2.10 2.82
CA HIS A 42 -8.80 -1.74 2.34
C HIS A 42 -7.94 -2.97 2.00
N CYS A 43 -7.92 -3.99 2.88
CA CYS A 43 -7.10 -5.19 2.66
C CYS A 43 -7.83 -6.27 1.85
N SER A 44 -9.13 -6.50 2.10
CA SER A 44 -9.84 -7.65 1.53
C SER A 44 -10.59 -7.37 0.22
N TYR A 45 -10.83 -6.10 -0.10
CA TYR A 45 -11.62 -5.68 -1.25
C TYR A 45 -13.02 -6.32 -1.26
N LYS A 46 -13.61 -6.55 -0.08
CA LYS A 46 -14.82 -7.37 0.10
C LYS A 46 -16.02 -6.93 -0.75
N ASN A 47 -16.16 -5.64 -1.06
CA ASN A 47 -17.22 -5.15 -1.95
C ASN A 47 -16.76 -5.01 -3.41
N SER A 48 -15.49 -4.69 -3.65
CA SER A 48 -14.95 -4.36 -4.97
C SER A 48 -14.44 -5.57 -5.76
N LYS A 49 -13.97 -6.63 -5.08
CA LYS A 49 -13.42 -7.86 -5.68
C LYS A 49 -14.33 -8.51 -6.74
N PRO A 50 -15.66 -8.62 -6.57
CA PRO A 50 -16.53 -9.15 -7.62
C PRO A 50 -16.54 -8.33 -8.91
N VAL A 51 -16.49 -7.00 -8.79
CA VAL A 51 -16.50 -6.07 -9.93
C VAL A 51 -15.15 -6.07 -10.63
N LEU A 52 -14.05 -6.05 -9.86
CA LEU A 52 -12.69 -6.08 -10.41
C LEU A 52 -12.40 -7.35 -11.22
N LYS A 53 -13.00 -8.49 -10.87
CA LYS A 53 -12.90 -9.75 -11.64
C LYS A 53 -13.53 -9.69 -13.03
N MET A 54 -14.30 -8.65 -13.35
CA MET A 54 -14.86 -8.46 -14.69
C MET A 54 -13.85 -7.90 -15.69
N PHE A 55 -12.73 -7.33 -15.24
CA PHE A 55 -11.70 -6.81 -16.13
C PHE A 55 -10.93 -7.94 -16.83
N PRO A 56 -10.54 -7.75 -18.10
CA PRO A 56 -9.62 -8.67 -18.77
C PRO A 56 -8.23 -8.58 -18.12
N THR A 57 -7.67 -9.72 -17.73
CA THR A 57 -6.39 -9.80 -17.00
C THR A 57 -5.27 -10.50 -17.77
N SER A 58 -5.52 -10.92 -19.01
CA SER A 58 -4.56 -11.62 -19.85
C SER A 58 -4.36 -10.94 -21.20
N GLY A 59 -3.17 -11.09 -21.76
CA GLY A 59 -2.78 -10.56 -23.05
C GLY A 59 -1.38 -11.06 -23.42
N GLU A 60 -1.02 -10.99 -24.70
CA GLU A 60 0.25 -11.54 -25.23
C GLU A 60 1.50 -11.00 -24.51
N ARG A 61 1.48 -9.72 -24.13
CA ARG A 61 2.60 -9.06 -23.44
C ARG A 61 2.48 -9.04 -21.92
N VAL A 62 1.44 -9.63 -21.34
CA VAL A 62 1.26 -9.65 -19.88
C VAL A 62 2.08 -10.80 -19.30
N LEU A 63 3.20 -10.47 -18.66
CA LEU A 63 4.08 -11.43 -17.99
C LEU A 63 3.59 -11.76 -16.57
N GLN A 64 2.96 -10.79 -15.91
CA GLN A 64 2.33 -10.94 -14.59
C GLN A 64 1.08 -10.05 -14.51
N GLY A 65 -0.09 -10.66 -14.31
CA GLY A 65 -1.35 -9.98 -14.05
C GLY A 65 -1.63 -9.80 -12.55
N PRO A 66 -2.88 -9.48 -12.16
CA PRO A 66 -3.25 -9.33 -10.75
C PRO A 66 -2.95 -10.57 -9.90
N GLY A 67 -2.42 -10.36 -8.69
CA GLY A 67 -2.11 -11.44 -7.72
C GLY A 67 -0.75 -11.29 -7.03
N GLU A 68 0.16 -10.50 -7.61
CA GLU A 68 1.41 -10.06 -7.00
C GLU A 68 1.34 -8.55 -6.71
N ASN A 69 2.38 -7.98 -6.08
CA ASN A 69 2.40 -6.57 -5.70
C ASN A 69 2.28 -5.63 -6.89
N ALA A 70 2.81 -6.00 -8.07
CA ALA A 70 2.71 -5.17 -9.28
C ALA A 70 2.50 -5.99 -10.56
N GLY A 71 1.94 -5.34 -11.59
CA GLY A 71 1.77 -5.93 -12.92
C GLY A 71 3.05 -5.81 -13.75
N ILE A 72 3.31 -6.82 -14.58
CA ILE A 72 4.51 -6.86 -15.44
C ILE A 72 4.10 -7.02 -16.91
N VAL A 73 4.61 -6.13 -17.76
CA VAL A 73 4.35 -6.12 -19.20
C VAL A 73 5.66 -6.16 -19.98
N ASP A 74 5.73 -7.03 -20.99
CA ASP A 74 6.85 -7.11 -21.92
C ASP A 74 6.91 -5.88 -22.84
N ILE A 75 8.10 -5.29 -22.96
CA ILE A 75 8.38 -4.14 -23.83
C ILE A 75 9.35 -4.49 -24.98
N GLY A 76 9.75 -5.76 -25.13
CA GLY A 76 10.69 -6.23 -26.13
C GLY A 76 12.14 -6.28 -25.63
N ASP A 77 13.04 -6.81 -26.46
CA ASP A 77 14.49 -6.90 -26.18
C ASP A 77 14.87 -7.59 -24.86
N GLY A 78 14.01 -8.49 -24.37
CA GLY A 78 14.19 -9.18 -23.08
C GLY A 78 13.99 -8.26 -21.87
N LEU A 79 13.35 -7.11 -22.05
CA LEU A 79 13.01 -6.14 -21.01
C LEU A 79 11.51 -6.15 -20.71
N ALA A 80 11.18 -5.82 -19.47
CA ALA A 80 9.80 -5.66 -19.01
C ALA A 80 9.65 -4.41 -18.15
N VAL A 81 8.45 -3.86 -18.19
CA VAL A 81 7.99 -2.80 -17.28
C VAL A 81 7.20 -3.43 -16.15
N VAL A 82 7.57 -3.06 -14.93
CA VAL A 82 6.79 -3.33 -13.72
C VAL A 82 6.06 -2.05 -13.34
N MET A 83 4.75 -2.11 -13.12
CA MET A 83 3.98 -0.92 -12.76
C MET A 83 2.82 -1.24 -11.82
N LYS A 84 2.53 -0.30 -10.93
CA LYS A 84 1.40 -0.30 -10.02
C LYS A 84 0.96 1.15 -9.80
N ILE A 85 -0.30 1.35 -9.41
CA ILE A 85 -0.82 2.60 -8.89
C ILE A 85 -1.51 2.32 -7.56
N GLU A 86 -1.28 3.18 -6.57
CA GLU A 86 -1.91 3.13 -5.26
C GLU A 86 -2.53 4.47 -4.90
N SER A 87 -3.41 4.46 -3.89
CA SER A 87 -4.06 5.66 -3.35
C SER A 87 -3.75 5.84 -1.88
N HIS A 88 -3.52 7.08 -1.46
CA HIS A 88 -3.31 7.45 -0.07
C HIS A 88 -4.23 8.61 0.35
N ASN A 89 -5.51 8.49 -0.02
CA ASN A 89 -6.52 9.54 0.09
C ASN A 89 -6.76 10.00 1.53
N HIS A 90 -7.17 9.07 2.41
CA HIS A 90 -7.53 9.39 3.80
C HIS A 90 -6.36 9.99 4.59
N PRO A 91 -5.14 9.42 4.55
CA PRO A 91 -4.00 10.05 5.23
C PRO A 91 -3.65 11.41 4.64
N SER A 92 -3.75 11.58 3.32
CA SER A 92 -3.49 12.89 2.68
C SER A 92 -4.55 13.94 2.98
N ALA A 93 -5.79 13.53 3.30
CA ALA A 93 -6.82 14.44 3.76
C ALA A 93 -6.51 14.96 5.17
N VAL A 94 -5.98 14.10 6.05
CA VAL A 94 -5.67 14.45 7.44
C VAL A 94 -4.34 15.22 7.54
N GLU A 95 -3.27 14.65 6.97
CA GLU A 95 -1.95 15.25 6.90
C GLU A 95 -1.37 15.13 5.48
N PRO A 96 -1.60 16.14 4.62
CA PRO A 96 -1.27 16.07 3.20
C PRO A 96 0.20 15.85 2.85
N TYR A 97 1.16 16.40 3.60
CA TYR A 97 2.57 16.17 3.26
C TYR A 97 2.95 14.72 3.54
N GLN A 98 2.69 14.25 4.76
CA GLN A 98 3.06 12.89 5.15
C GLN A 98 2.27 11.85 4.36
N GLY A 99 0.96 12.04 4.17
CA GLY A 99 0.14 11.11 3.40
C GLY A 99 0.60 10.97 1.95
N ALA A 100 0.95 12.07 1.30
CA ALA A 100 1.46 11.98 -0.07
C ALA A 100 2.86 11.34 -0.12
N ALA A 101 3.73 11.67 0.84
CA ALA A 101 5.08 11.13 0.92
C ALA A 101 5.09 9.61 1.17
N THR A 102 4.30 9.11 2.12
CA THR A 102 4.20 7.67 2.41
C THR A 102 3.50 6.92 1.27
N GLY A 103 2.57 7.56 0.55
CA GLY A 103 2.00 7.01 -0.69
C GLY A 103 3.06 6.79 -1.77
N VAL A 104 4.03 7.71 -1.93
CA VAL A 104 5.18 7.53 -2.82
C VAL A 104 6.12 6.42 -2.32
N GLY A 105 6.41 6.38 -1.02
CA GLY A 105 7.24 5.31 -0.44
C GLY A 105 6.66 3.92 -0.65
N GLY A 106 5.37 3.73 -0.36
CA GLY A 106 4.66 2.46 -0.57
C GLY A 106 4.72 1.97 -2.01
N ILE A 107 4.36 2.84 -2.97
CA ILE A 107 4.37 2.45 -4.38
C ILE A 107 5.77 2.13 -4.91
N VAL A 108 6.81 2.78 -4.37
CA VAL A 108 8.20 2.46 -4.72
C VAL A 108 8.58 1.08 -4.18
N ARG A 109 8.19 0.75 -2.94
CA ARG A 109 8.39 -0.58 -2.33
C ARG A 109 7.78 -1.69 -3.14
N ASP A 110 6.55 -1.52 -3.60
CA ASP A 110 5.88 -2.51 -4.45
C ASP A 110 6.70 -2.87 -5.69
N ILE A 111 7.28 -1.86 -6.37
CA ILE A 111 8.03 -2.06 -7.60
C ILE A 111 9.34 -2.79 -7.33
N PHE A 112 10.13 -2.36 -6.34
CA PHE A 112 11.42 -3.01 -6.10
C PHE A 112 11.27 -4.37 -5.39
N THR A 113 10.14 -4.64 -4.73
CA THR A 113 9.82 -5.99 -4.22
C THR A 113 9.73 -7.01 -5.34
N MET A 114 9.33 -6.59 -6.54
CA MET A 114 9.35 -7.44 -7.74
C MET A 114 10.76 -7.61 -8.35
N GLY A 115 11.80 -7.04 -7.73
CA GLY A 115 13.18 -7.02 -8.23
C GLY A 115 13.43 -5.98 -9.33
N ALA A 116 12.44 -5.16 -9.67
CA ALA A 116 12.58 -4.12 -10.68
C ALA A 116 13.18 -2.85 -10.08
N ARG A 117 14.02 -2.15 -10.85
CA ARG A 117 14.51 -0.83 -10.43
C ARG A 117 13.45 0.22 -10.77
N PRO A 118 12.92 0.97 -9.80
CA PRO A 118 12.06 2.13 -10.06
C PRO A 118 12.80 3.15 -10.92
N VAL A 119 12.13 3.67 -11.96
CA VAL A 119 12.70 4.65 -12.91
C VAL A 119 11.84 5.89 -13.08
N ALA A 120 10.54 5.82 -12.75
CA ALA A 120 9.64 6.96 -12.87
C ALA A 120 8.46 6.87 -11.91
N LEU A 121 8.03 8.03 -11.41
CA LEU A 121 6.81 8.23 -10.66
C LEU A 121 5.81 9.05 -11.50
N LEU A 122 4.52 8.80 -11.26
CA LEU A 122 3.43 9.63 -11.76
C LEU A 122 2.40 9.85 -10.66
N ASP A 123 1.70 10.99 -10.71
CA ASP A 123 0.65 11.34 -9.75
C ASP A 123 -0.73 11.51 -10.41
N SER A 124 -1.79 11.06 -9.75
CA SER A 124 -3.17 11.37 -10.13
C SER A 124 -3.89 12.00 -8.94
N LEU A 125 -4.09 13.32 -9.04
CA LEU A 125 -4.53 14.16 -7.93
C LEU A 125 -5.91 14.77 -8.22
N ARG A 126 -6.79 14.73 -7.22
CA ARG A 126 -8.12 15.35 -7.24
C ARG A 126 -8.34 16.16 -5.97
N PHE A 127 -8.76 17.42 -6.12
CA PHE A 127 -9.03 18.31 -5.01
C PHE A 127 -10.34 19.09 -5.21
N GLY A 128 -10.84 19.71 -4.15
CA GLY A 128 -11.90 20.72 -4.22
C GLY A 128 -11.53 21.91 -5.13
N GLU A 129 -12.44 22.86 -5.31
CA GLU A 129 -12.08 24.11 -6.01
C GLU A 129 -11.05 24.92 -5.20
N LEU A 130 -10.13 25.62 -5.89
CA LEU A 130 -9.09 26.46 -5.25
C LEU A 130 -9.62 27.77 -4.65
N ASP A 131 -10.89 27.82 -4.28
CA ASP A 131 -11.60 28.98 -3.75
C ASP A 131 -11.43 29.15 -2.22
N ASN A 132 -10.85 28.16 -1.54
CA ASN A 132 -10.68 28.13 -0.09
C ASN A 132 -9.27 27.73 0.33
N GLU A 133 -8.85 28.18 1.52
CA GLU A 133 -7.49 27.98 2.05
C GLU A 133 -7.19 26.50 2.36
N ARG A 134 -8.20 25.71 2.75
CA ARG A 134 -8.02 24.28 3.04
C ARG A 134 -7.59 23.50 1.78
N THR A 135 -8.24 23.76 0.65
CA THR A 135 -7.93 23.09 -0.61
C THR A 135 -6.56 23.52 -1.14
N LYS A 136 -6.23 24.82 -1.03
CA LYS A 136 -4.89 25.31 -1.37
C LYS A 136 -3.82 24.64 -0.51
N TYR A 137 -4.05 24.53 0.80
CA TYR A 137 -3.16 23.83 1.73
C TYR A 137 -2.97 22.35 1.37
N LEU A 138 -4.06 21.62 1.09
CA LEU A 138 -4.00 20.22 0.66
C LEU A 138 -3.17 20.08 -0.62
N PHE A 139 -3.49 20.87 -1.65
CA PHE A 139 -2.77 20.83 -2.92
C PHE A 139 -1.29 21.16 -2.73
N GLU A 140 -0.96 22.20 -1.97
CA GLU A 140 0.42 22.61 -1.71
C GLU A 140 1.22 21.51 -1.02
N LYS A 141 0.68 20.98 0.09
CA LYS A 141 1.38 20.00 0.90
C LYS A 141 1.47 18.61 0.26
N VAL A 142 0.48 18.20 -0.52
CA VAL A 142 0.57 16.95 -1.30
C VAL A 142 1.70 17.03 -2.32
N ILE A 143 1.81 18.15 -3.05
CA ILE A 143 2.90 18.35 -4.02
C ILE A 143 4.26 18.39 -3.31
N GLU A 144 4.36 19.09 -2.18
CA GLU A 144 5.58 19.08 -1.36
C GLU A 144 5.95 17.67 -0.87
N GLY A 145 4.98 16.86 -0.45
CA GLY A 145 5.21 15.48 0.03
C GLY A 145 5.70 14.55 -1.09
N ILE A 146 5.06 14.61 -2.27
CA ILE A 146 5.49 13.84 -3.46
C ILE A 146 6.92 14.24 -3.84
N ALA A 147 7.18 15.55 -3.93
CA ALA A 147 8.51 16.07 -4.24
C ALA A 147 9.54 15.65 -3.19
N GLY A 148 9.21 15.82 -1.91
CA GLY A 148 10.09 15.52 -0.78
C GLY A 148 10.55 14.06 -0.79
N TYR A 149 9.64 13.13 -1.01
CA TYR A 149 9.98 11.71 -1.06
C TYR A 149 10.70 11.33 -2.36
N GLY A 150 10.10 11.62 -3.52
CA GLY A 150 10.62 11.26 -4.85
C GLY A 150 12.02 11.83 -5.13
N ASN A 151 12.24 13.11 -4.79
CA ASN A 151 13.55 13.76 -4.99
C ASN A 151 14.62 13.15 -4.08
N SER A 152 14.26 12.82 -2.84
CA SER A 152 15.22 12.29 -1.85
C SER A 152 15.67 10.87 -2.19
N ILE A 153 14.76 10.03 -2.70
CA ILE A 153 15.10 8.67 -3.17
C ILE A 153 15.75 8.68 -4.56
N GLY A 154 15.64 9.80 -5.29
CA GLY A 154 16.23 9.98 -6.61
C GLY A 154 15.44 9.25 -7.71
N ILE A 155 14.10 9.27 -7.63
CA ILE A 155 13.21 8.74 -8.67
C ILE A 155 12.37 9.91 -9.20
N PRO A 156 12.44 10.23 -10.49
CA PRO A 156 11.78 11.41 -11.03
C PRO A 156 10.27 11.23 -11.15
N THR A 157 9.49 12.24 -10.77
CA THR A 157 8.06 12.32 -11.11
C THR A 157 7.91 12.94 -12.49
N VAL A 158 7.67 12.09 -13.50
CA VAL A 158 7.79 12.46 -14.93
C VAL A 158 6.50 13.01 -15.53
N GLY A 159 5.37 12.86 -14.84
CA GLY A 159 4.09 13.32 -15.31
C GLY A 159 2.97 12.95 -14.35
N GLY A 160 1.75 13.30 -14.71
CA GLY A 160 0.59 13.09 -13.86
C GLY A 160 -0.58 13.96 -14.28
N GLU A 161 -1.63 13.95 -13.46
CA GLU A 161 -2.83 14.74 -13.68
C GLU A 161 -3.32 15.39 -12.39
N VAL A 162 -3.77 16.63 -12.51
CA VAL A 162 -4.37 17.39 -11.39
C VAL A 162 -5.70 17.93 -11.87
N TYR A 163 -6.75 17.62 -11.13
CA TYR A 163 -8.10 18.08 -11.43
C TYR A 163 -8.80 18.60 -10.17
N PHE A 164 -9.53 19.68 -10.34
CA PHE A 164 -10.26 20.41 -9.31
C PHE A 164 -11.76 20.29 -9.60
N ASN A 165 -12.50 19.85 -8.58
CA ASN A 165 -13.95 19.83 -8.59
C ASN A 165 -14.49 19.84 -7.17
N ASP A 166 -15.59 20.55 -6.94
CA ASP A 166 -16.21 20.65 -5.62
C ASP A 166 -16.55 19.29 -4.97
N CYS A 167 -16.81 18.25 -5.76
CA CYS A 167 -17.08 16.90 -5.24
C CYS A 167 -15.93 16.29 -4.43
N TYR A 168 -14.70 16.80 -4.60
CA TYR A 168 -13.52 16.37 -3.86
C TYR A 168 -13.18 17.26 -2.66
N ARG A 169 -14.02 18.24 -2.31
CA ARG A 169 -13.76 19.19 -1.20
C ARG A 169 -13.58 18.49 0.16
N GLY A 170 -14.35 17.42 0.41
CA GLY A 170 -14.28 16.64 1.64
C GLY A 170 -13.32 15.45 1.61
N ASN A 171 -13.04 14.91 0.42
CA ASN A 171 -12.19 13.74 0.25
C ASN A 171 -11.31 13.91 -1.01
N PRO A 172 -10.08 14.44 -0.87
CA PRO A 172 -9.15 14.53 -1.99
C PRO A 172 -8.72 13.13 -2.43
N LEU A 173 -8.41 12.97 -3.72
CA LEU A 173 -7.77 11.75 -4.23
C LEU A 173 -6.29 12.03 -4.44
N VAL A 174 -5.44 11.21 -3.85
CA VAL A 174 -3.99 11.29 -3.96
C VAL A 174 -3.49 9.91 -4.34
N ASN A 175 -3.27 9.73 -5.63
CA ASN A 175 -2.76 8.48 -6.16
C ASN A 175 -1.33 8.65 -6.66
N ALA A 176 -0.49 7.66 -6.36
CA ALA A 176 0.89 7.57 -6.84
C ALA A 176 1.06 6.31 -7.67
N MET A 177 1.65 6.45 -8.85
CA MET A 177 2.04 5.36 -9.74
C MET A 177 3.55 5.30 -9.81
N CYS A 178 4.10 4.09 -9.83
CA CYS A 178 5.52 3.88 -10.03
C CYS A 178 5.74 2.91 -11.19
N VAL A 179 6.80 3.18 -11.96
CA VAL A 179 7.24 2.39 -13.10
C VAL A 179 8.67 1.96 -12.82
N GLY A 180 8.92 0.66 -12.94
CA GLY A 180 10.24 0.06 -12.85
C GLY A 180 10.61 -0.75 -14.08
N LEU A 181 11.92 -0.96 -14.27
CA LEU A 181 12.46 -1.78 -15.34
C LEU A 181 13.13 -3.03 -14.80
N ILE A 182 12.97 -4.13 -15.52
CA ILE A 182 13.59 -5.43 -15.20
C ILE A 182 13.90 -6.21 -16.48
N ARG A 183 14.94 -7.06 -16.45
CA ARG A 183 15.13 -8.07 -17.50
C ARG A 183 14.21 -9.26 -17.25
N HIS A 184 13.79 -9.94 -18.31
CA HIS A 184 12.93 -11.13 -18.20
C HIS A 184 13.54 -12.20 -17.28
N ASP A 185 14.85 -12.44 -17.37
CA ASP A 185 15.55 -13.46 -16.57
C ASP A 185 15.62 -13.14 -15.07
N ASP A 186 15.42 -11.86 -14.70
CA ASP A 186 15.53 -11.39 -13.33
C ASP A 186 14.16 -11.36 -12.62
N ILE A 187 13.06 -11.62 -13.34
CA ILE A 187 11.71 -11.63 -12.76
C ILE A 187 11.61 -12.72 -11.69
N LYS A 188 11.33 -12.32 -10.44
CA LYS A 188 11.05 -13.21 -9.31
C LYS A 188 9.58 -13.10 -8.92
N ARG A 189 9.02 -14.19 -8.39
CA ARG A 189 7.63 -14.25 -7.85
C ARG A 189 7.70 -14.44 -6.34
N GLY A 190 6.84 -13.78 -5.58
CA GLY A 190 6.89 -13.77 -4.12
C GLY A 190 6.18 -14.98 -3.48
N THR A 191 6.91 -16.04 -3.15
CA THR A 191 6.34 -17.22 -2.46
C THR A 191 7.16 -17.61 -1.23
N ALA A 192 6.52 -17.85 -0.07
CA ALA A 192 7.17 -18.52 1.07
C ALA A 192 7.19 -20.04 0.86
N ALA A 193 8.01 -20.52 -0.06
CA ALA A 193 8.28 -21.95 -0.17
C ALA A 193 9.48 -22.35 0.72
N GLY A 194 9.54 -23.64 1.08
CA GLY A 194 10.68 -24.22 1.78
C GLY A 194 10.58 -24.15 3.31
N VAL A 195 10.11 -25.25 3.91
CA VAL A 195 10.02 -25.42 5.37
C VAL A 195 11.37 -25.20 6.02
N GLY A 196 11.39 -24.39 7.09
CA GLY A 196 12.59 -24.07 7.85
C GLY A 196 13.42 -22.89 7.30
N ASN A 197 13.07 -22.35 6.12
CA ASN A 197 13.60 -21.07 5.65
C ASN A 197 13.32 -19.97 6.69
N ALA A 198 14.26 -19.04 6.81
CA ALA A 198 14.17 -17.98 7.81
C ALA A 198 13.19 -16.90 7.34
N VAL A 199 12.34 -16.45 8.27
CA VAL A 199 11.52 -15.26 8.10
C VAL A 199 12.29 -14.11 8.73
N MET A 200 12.73 -13.17 7.90
CA MET A 200 13.50 -12.01 8.31
C MET A 200 12.70 -10.73 8.11
N ILE A 201 12.79 -9.81 9.06
CA ILE A 201 12.37 -8.42 8.88
C ILE A 201 13.62 -7.56 8.66
N VAL A 202 13.55 -6.66 7.70
CA VAL A 202 14.66 -5.78 7.31
C VAL A 202 14.16 -4.35 7.11
N GLY A 203 15.05 -3.37 7.28
CA GLY A 203 14.73 -1.94 7.15
C GLY A 203 14.59 -1.24 8.50
N ALA A 204 13.55 -0.41 8.65
CA ALA A 204 13.31 0.40 9.82
C ALA A 204 12.87 -0.40 11.06
N PHE A 205 12.96 0.25 12.23
CA PHE A 205 12.38 -0.27 13.47
C PHE A 205 10.85 -0.18 13.47
N THR A 206 10.20 -1.14 14.13
CA THR A 206 8.75 -1.14 14.34
C THR A 206 8.38 -0.20 15.51
N GLY A 207 7.48 0.74 15.29
CA GLY A 207 6.91 1.65 16.29
C GLY A 207 5.38 1.57 16.32
N ARG A 208 4.72 2.43 17.11
CA ARG A 208 3.25 2.50 17.18
C ARG A 208 2.63 3.34 16.04
N ASP A 209 3.21 3.25 14.85
CA ASP A 209 2.82 4.07 13.71
C ASP A 209 1.62 3.46 12.98
N GLY A 210 0.60 4.27 12.69
CA GLY A 210 -0.54 3.88 11.86
C GLY A 210 -1.35 2.68 12.34
N ILE A 211 -1.30 2.34 13.64
CA ILE A 211 -2.08 1.24 14.20
C ILE A 211 -3.57 1.48 13.92
N GLY A 212 -4.19 0.56 13.17
CA GLY A 212 -5.58 0.66 12.72
C GLY A 212 -5.81 1.51 11.46
N GLY A 213 -4.75 1.93 10.75
CA GLY A 213 -4.81 2.74 9.54
C GLY A 213 -5.67 2.13 8.43
N ALA A 214 -5.55 0.82 8.18
CA ALA A 214 -6.38 0.10 7.20
C ALA A 214 -7.89 0.18 7.50
N SER A 215 -8.27 -0.01 8.78
CA SER A 215 -9.67 0.09 9.21
C SER A 215 -10.17 1.53 9.16
N PHE A 216 -9.32 2.50 9.52
CA PHE A 216 -9.60 3.93 9.40
C PHE A 216 -9.84 4.35 7.94
N ALA A 217 -8.99 3.91 7.01
CA ALA A 217 -9.12 4.17 5.58
C ALA A 217 -10.34 3.50 4.92
N SER A 218 -11.01 2.60 5.65
CA SER A 218 -12.26 1.95 5.23
C SER A 218 -13.51 2.65 5.77
N ALA A 219 -13.37 3.67 6.63
CA ALA A 219 -14.46 4.43 7.23
C ALA A 219 -14.72 5.74 6.48
N GLU A 220 -15.94 6.28 6.58
CA GLU A 220 -16.25 7.62 6.04
C GLU A 220 -15.56 8.71 6.88
N LEU A 221 -14.98 9.71 6.20
CA LEU A 221 -14.43 10.90 6.86
C LEU A 221 -15.56 11.75 7.45
N ASN A 222 -15.63 11.81 8.77
CA ASN A 222 -16.52 12.67 9.54
C ASN A 222 -15.78 13.33 10.73
N GLU A 223 -16.42 14.28 11.41
CA GLU A 223 -15.81 15.00 12.55
C GLU A 223 -15.31 14.05 13.66
N GLU A 224 -15.99 12.91 13.87
CA GLU A 224 -15.64 11.90 14.88
C GLU A 224 -14.37 11.09 14.48
N SER A 225 -14.11 10.95 13.18
CA SER A 225 -12.91 10.30 12.64
C SER A 225 -11.66 11.18 12.80
N GLU A 226 -11.80 12.51 12.80
CA GLU A 226 -10.67 13.44 12.96
C GLU A 226 -10.08 13.45 14.38
N GLU A 227 -10.85 13.03 15.39
CA GLU A 227 -10.44 12.95 16.80
C GLU A 227 -9.63 11.67 17.12
N ASN A 228 -9.78 10.59 16.35
CA ASN A 228 -9.07 9.32 16.51
C ASN A 228 -7.72 9.29 15.76
N ARG A 229 -6.85 10.26 16.04
CA ARG A 229 -5.52 10.34 15.40
C ARG A 229 -4.58 9.26 15.97
N SER A 230 -4.51 8.12 15.29
CA SER A 230 -3.39 7.18 15.46
C SER A 230 -2.06 7.90 15.13
N PRO A 231 -0.92 7.57 15.76
CA PRO A 231 0.35 8.20 15.45
C PRO A 231 0.60 8.15 13.94
N MET A 232 0.71 9.33 13.32
CA MET A 232 0.84 9.45 11.88
C MET A 232 2.11 8.77 11.38
N GLN A 233 1.98 8.07 10.26
CA GLN A 233 3.12 7.55 9.52
C GLN A 233 3.96 8.73 9.00
N VAL A 234 5.26 8.65 9.22
CA VAL A 234 6.24 9.58 8.64
C VAL A 234 7.21 8.74 7.84
N GLY A 235 7.34 9.04 6.56
CA GLY A 235 8.25 8.32 5.68
C GLY A 235 9.69 8.82 5.80
N ASP A 236 10.65 7.89 5.73
CA ASP A 236 12.09 8.18 5.62
C ASP A 236 12.61 7.79 4.23
N PRO A 237 12.58 8.71 3.24
CA PRO A 237 13.00 8.40 1.88
C PRO A 237 14.50 8.08 1.76
N PHE A 238 15.31 8.52 2.73
CA PHE A 238 16.74 8.20 2.74
C PHE A 238 16.96 6.74 3.14
N MET A 239 16.22 6.26 4.15
CA MET A 239 16.23 4.86 4.51
C MET A 239 15.64 3.97 3.40
N GLU A 240 14.55 4.40 2.77
CA GLU A 240 13.96 3.71 1.62
C GLU A 240 14.95 3.56 0.46
N LYS A 241 15.78 4.59 0.20
CA LYS A 241 16.85 4.51 -0.80
C LYS A 241 17.86 3.40 -0.47
N LEU A 242 18.28 3.31 0.79
CA LEU A 242 19.20 2.26 1.23
C LEU A 242 18.55 0.88 1.11
N LEU A 243 17.26 0.78 1.46
CA LEU A 243 16.48 -0.44 1.43
C LEU A 243 16.30 -0.96 -0.01
N LEU A 244 15.97 -0.06 -0.94
CA LEU A 244 15.92 -0.34 -2.37
C LEU A 244 17.23 -0.92 -2.87
N GLU A 245 18.38 -0.28 -2.59
CA GLU A 245 19.67 -0.77 -3.09
C GLU A 245 20.07 -2.11 -2.44
N ALA A 246 19.80 -2.29 -1.14
CA ALA A 246 20.04 -3.55 -0.44
C ALA A 246 19.19 -4.69 -1.01
N CYS A 247 17.90 -4.46 -1.27
CA CYS A 247 17.01 -5.46 -1.85
C CYS A 247 17.43 -5.83 -3.28
N LEU A 248 17.77 -4.85 -4.13
CA LEU A 248 18.25 -5.12 -5.49
C LEU A 248 19.62 -5.83 -5.52
N GLU A 249 20.49 -5.58 -4.54
CA GLU A 249 21.73 -6.36 -4.36
C GLU A 249 21.42 -7.79 -3.94
N LEU A 250 20.52 -7.95 -2.96
CA LEU A 250 20.09 -9.25 -2.44
C LEU A 250 19.48 -10.14 -3.54
N PHE A 251 18.64 -9.61 -4.42
CA PHE A 251 18.07 -10.38 -5.54
C PHE A 251 19.13 -11.02 -6.45
N LYS A 252 20.30 -10.40 -6.60
CA LYS A 252 21.40 -10.92 -7.44
C LYS A 252 22.08 -12.16 -6.84
N THR A 253 21.95 -12.36 -5.53
CA THR A 253 22.56 -13.49 -4.82
C THR A 253 21.84 -14.82 -5.03
N GLY A 254 20.53 -14.76 -5.28
CA GLY A 254 19.67 -15.95 -5.29
C GLY A 254 19.31 -16.51 -3.91
N TYR A 255 19.68 -15.86 -2.80
CA TYR A 255 19.42 -16.35 -1.44
C TYR A 255 17.99 -16.08 -0.92
N VAL A 256 17.18 -15.35 -1.69
CA VAL A 256 15.80 -14.99 -1.35
C VAL A 256 14.82 -15.88 -2.07
N VAL A 257 13.92 -16.46 -1.29
CA VAL A 257 12.82 -17.29 -1.79
C VAL A 257 11.56 -16.45 -2.01
N GLY A 258 11.36 -15.43 -1.18
CA GLY A 258 10.26 -14.49 -1.30
C GLY A 258 10.54 -13.18 -0.57
N MET A 259 9.92 -12.11 -1.02
CA MET A 259 10.01 -10.79 -0.41
C MET A 259 8.62 -10.16 -0.44
N GLN A 260 8.24 -9.46 0.62
CA GLN A 260 6.97 -8.75 0.73
C GLN A 260 7.20 -7.42 1.44
N ASP A 261 6.57 -6.36 0.96
CA ASP A 261 6.56 -5.08 1.64
C ASP A 261 5.66 -5.12 2.89
N LEU A 262 5.95 -4.25 3.86
CA LEU A 262 5.06 -4.02 4.99
C LEU A 262 4.34 -2.69 4.78
N GLY A 263 3.09 -2.76 4.33
CA GLY A 263 2.18 -1.62 4.23
C GLY A 263 1.05 -1.71 5.26
N ALA A 264 -0.19 -1.62 4.77
CA ALA A 264 -1.39 -1.76 5.58
C ALA A 264 -1.42 -3.10 6.32
N ALA A 265 -1.86 -3.09 7.59
CA ALA A 265 -1.82 -4.25 8.49
C ALA A 265 -0.42 -4.83 8.80
N GLY A 266 0.67 -4.19 8.33
CA GLY A 266 2.03 -4.45 8.79
C GLY A 266 2.50 -5.90 8.64
N LEU A 267 3.00 -6.47 9.74
CA LEU A 267 3.47 -7.86 9.78
C LEU A 267 2.32 -8.86 9.57
N THR A 268 1.09 -8.52 9.97
CA THR A 268 -0.07 -9.41 9.79
C THR A 268 -0.34 -9.69 8.32
N SER A 269 -0.45 -8.65 7.47
CA SER A 269 -0.65 -8.84 6.03
C SER A 269 0.55 -9.52 5.40
N ALA A 270 1.75 -8.96 5.60
CA ALA A 270 2.96 -9.46 4.98
C ALA A 270 3.20 -10.95 5.28
N SER A 271 3.03 -11.38 6.53
CA SER A 271 3.22 -12.79 6.89
C SER A 271 2.08 -13.70 6.40
N SER A 272 0.82 -13.29 6.55
CA SER A 272 -0.33 -14.12 6.18
C SER A 272 -0.46 -14.29 4.66
N GLU A 273 -0.24 -13.24 3.86
CA GLU A 273 -0.27 -13.30 2.41
C GLU A 273 0.88 -14.14 1.86
N THR A 274 2.11 -13.91 2.36
CA THR A 274 3.28 -14.65 1.90
C THR A 274 3.13 -16.14 2.22
N ALA A 275 2.62 -16.48 3.41
CA ALA A 275 2.34 -17.86 3.81
C ALA A 275 1.21 -18.49 2.96
N SER A 276 0.09 -17.79 2.76
CA SER A 276 -1.04 -18.32 1.98
C SER A 276 -0.68 -18.56 0.52
N ARG A 277 0.01 -17.61 -0.14
CA ARG A 277 0.48 -17.78 -1.53
C ARG A 277 1.42 -18.98 -1.68
N GLY A 278 2.23 -19.27 -0.66
CA GLY A 278 3.13 -20.42 -0.63
C GLY A 278 2.46 -21.76 -0.25
N GLY A 279 1.20 -21.75 0.18
CA GLY A 279 0.55 -22.92 0.80
C GLY A 279 1.26 -23.38 2.08
N SER A 280 1.93 -22.47 2.77
CA SER A 280 2.76 -22.72 3.95
C SER A 280 2.18 -22.08 5.21
N GLY A 281 2.81 -22.32 6.35
CA GLY A 281 2.61 -21.52 7.56
C GLY A 281 3.86 -20.69 7.91
N MET A 282 3.79 -19.93 8.99
CA MET A 282 4.91 -19.21 9.58
C MET A 282 4.82 -19.24 11.10
N ASP A 283 5.95 -19.45 11.77
CA ASP A 283 6.10 -19.30 13.22
C ASP A 283 7.00 -18.07 13.48
N ILE A 284 6.41 -17.01 14.02
CA ILE A 284 7.04 -15.69 14.23
C ILE A 284 7.05 -15.38 15.73
N ASP A 285 8.20 -15.02 16.27
CA ASP A 285 8.33 -14.46 17.62
C ASP A 285 8.45 -12.93 17.56
N VAL A 286 7.41 -12.24 18.02
CA VAL A 286 7.37 -10.77 18.01
C VAL A 286 8.42 -10.16 18.93
N ALA A 287 8.95 -10.89 19.92
CA ALA A 287 10.02 -10.40 20.79
C ALA A 287 11.35 -10.22 20.04
N LEU A 288 11.51 -10.88 18.89
CA LEU A 288 12.69 -10.76 18.02
C LEU A 288 12.57 -9.61 17.01
N VAL A 289 11.40 -9.01 16.87
CA VAL A 289 11.18 -7.87 15.95
C VAL A 289 11.91 -6.63 16.50
N PRO A 290 12.75 -5.95 15.69
CA PRO A 290 13.37 -4.69 16.10
C PRO A 290 12.31 -3.61 16.35
N ARG A 291 12.35 -2.99 17.54
CA ARG A 291 11.35 -1.99 17.97
C ARG A 291 12.02 -0.65 18.30
N ARG A 292 11.36 0.45 17.94
CA ARG A 292 11.78 1.82 18.28
C ARG A 292 11.31 2.22 19.68
N GLU A 293 10.20 1.64 20.13
CA GLU A 293 9.54 1.95 21.40
C GLU A 293 9.60 0.75 22.35
N THR A 294 9.78 1.04 23.64
CA THR A 294 9.73 0.02 24.70
C THR A 294 8.28 -0.34 25.04
N GLY A 295 8.08 -1.55 25.56
CA GLY A 295 6.79 -2.01 26.05
C GLY A 295 5.71 -2.20 24.97
N MET A 296 6.10 -2.33 23.70
CA MET A 296 5.12 -2.68 22.65
C MET A 296 4.56 -4.09 22.88
N ILE A 297 3.25 -4.23 22.86
CA ILE A 297 2.57 -5.53 23.01
C ILE A 297 2.46 -6.26 21.65
N PRO A 298 2.21 -7.58 21.63
CA PRO A 298 2.15 -8.34 20.38
C PRO A 298 1.19 -7.78 19.33
N VAL A 299 0.02 -7.27 19.75
CA VAL A 299 -0.96 -6.61 18.87
C VAL A 299 -0.31 -5.45 18.13
N GLU A 300 0.32 -4.52 18.85
CA GLU A 300 0.95 -3.31 18.30
C GLU A 300 2.07 -3.66 17.32
N VAL A 301 2.85 -4.70 17.60
CA VAL A 301 3.94 -5.14 16.71
C VAL A 301 3.39 -5.74 15.42
N MET A 302 2.35 -6.56 15.51
CA MET A 302 1.79 -7.27 14.36
C MET A 302 1.08 -6.34 13.37
N ILE A 303 0.33 -5.35 13.88
CA ILE A 303 -0.48 -4.45 13.04
C ILE A 303 0.13 -3.06 12.84
N SER A 304 1.35 -2.82 13.34
CA SER A 304 2.07 -1.56 13.11
C SER A 304 2.33 -1.35 11.62
N GLU A 305 2.03 -0.14 11.15
CA GLU A 305 2.22 0.31 9.77
C GLU A 305 3.43 1.26 9.68
N SER A 306 4.46 1.09 10.54
CA SER A 306 5.75 1.76 10.39
C SER A 306 6.32 1.52 8.98
N GLN A 307 6.85 2.59 8.38
CA GLN A 307 7.31 2.63 7.00
C GLN A 307 8.71 2.01 6.82
N GLU A 308 9.17 1.88 5.56
CA GLU A 308 10.50 1.41 5.18
C GLU A 308 10.87 0.02 5.77
N ARG A 309 9.95 -0.93 5.76
CA ARG A 309 10.17 -2.30 6.24
C ARG A 309 9.80 -3.33 5.18
N MET A 310 10.55 -4.43 5.14
CA MET A 310 10.31 -5.57 4.27
C MET A 310 10.35 -6.88 5.05
N LEU A 311 9.52 -7.83 4.66
CA LEU A 311 9.58 -9.23 5.06
C LEU A 311 10.36 -9.99 3.98
N VAL A 312 11.40 -10.72 4.38
CA VAL A 312 12.24 -11.49 3.47
C VAL A 312 12.28 -12.95 3.92
N ILE A 313 11.97 -13.85 3.00
CA ILE A 313 12.09 -15.30 3.20
C ILE A 313 13.45 -15.73 2.66
N VAL A 314 14.35 -16.07 3.56
CA VAL A 314 15.75 -16.38 3.26
C VAL A 314 15.98 -17.88 3.27
N GLU A 315 16.71 -18.37 2.27
CA GLU A 315 17.12 -19.77 2.21
C GLU A 315 17.86 -20.17 3.49
N LYS A 316 17.48 -21.31 4.07
CA LYS A 316 18.10 -21.82 5.30
C LYS A 316 19.63 -21.96 5.16
N GLY A 317 20.36 -21.36 6.09
CA GLY A 317 21.83 -21.34 6.09
C GLY A 317 22.43 -20.12 5.38
N LYS A 318 21.60 -19.25 4.78
CA LYS A 318 22.02 -17.99 4.14
C LYS A 318 21.73 -16.75 4.98
N GLU A 319 21.27 -16.91 6.22
CA GLU A 319 20.86 -15.80 7.07
C GLU A 319 22.00 -14.81 7.33
N GLN A 320 23.25 -15.28 7.46
CA GLN A 320 24.39 -14.40 7.73
C GLN A 320 24.77 -13.59 6.48
N GLU A 321 24.84 -14.22 5.31
CA GLU A 321 25.14 -13.51 4.06
C GLU A 321 24.09 -12.42 3.76
N VAL A 322 22.81 -12.68 4.08
CA VAL A 322 21.76 -11.67 3.95
C VAL A 322 21.94 -10.53 4.96
N ARG A 323 22.29 -10.83 6.22
CA ARG A 323 22.58 -9.79 7.24
C ARG A 323 23.73 -8.90 6.80
N ASP A 324 24.81 -9.48 6.28
CA ASP A 324 25.99 -8.74 5.83
C ASP A 324 25.65 -7.73 4.72
N ILE A 325 24.69 -8.07 3.82
CA ILE A 325 24.20 -7.14 2.79
C ILE A 325 23.46 -5.97 3.44
N PHE A 326 22.50 -6.21 4.34
CA PHE A 326 21.77 -5.12 4.98
C PHE A 326 22.68 -4.27 5.88
N GLU A 327 23.63 -4.88 6.59
CA GLU A 327 24.63 -4.17 7.40
C GLU A 327 25.53 -3.27 6.55
N LYS A 328 25.96 -3.73 5.37
CA LYS A 328 26.71 -2.92 4.39
C LYS A 328 25.96 -1.65 4.00
N TRP A 329 24.63 -1.73 3.86
CA TRP A 329 23.76 -0.59 3.55
C TRP A 329 23.29 0.18 4.80
N GLY A 330 23.76 -0.19 6.00
CA GLY A 330 23.43 0.49 7.25
C GLY A 330 22.01 0.21 7.76
N LEU A 331 21.43 -0.93 7.38
CA LEU A 331 20.04 -1.30 7.69
C LEU A 331 19.96 -2.40 8.74
N HIS A 332 18.90 -2.37 9.54
CA HIS A 332 18.60 -3.44 10.48
C HIS A 332 18.07 -4.66 9.74
N SER A 333 18.45 -5.84 10.24
CA SER A 333 17.89 -7.10 9.81
C SER A 333 17.82 -8.06 10.99
N ALA A 334 16.69 -8.77 11.14
CA ALA A 334 16.48 -9.72 12.22
C ALA A 334 15.73 -10.94 11.70
N VAL A 335 16.19 -12.13 12.13
CA VAL A 335 15.40 -13.36 11.96
C VAL A 335 14.35 -13.37 13.04
N ILE A 336 13.09 -13.28 12.64
CA ILE A 336 11.94 -13.21 13.56
C ILE A 336 11.17 -14.53 13.60
N GLY A 337 11.43 -15.45 12.68
CA GLY A 337 10.65 -16.66 12.56
C GLY A 337 11.14 -17.64 11.51
N ARG A 338 10.32 -18.65 11.23
CA ARG A 338 10.57 -19.65 10.18
C ARG A 338 9.30 -20.05 9.46
N VAL A 339 9.45 -20.46 8.20
CA VAL A 339 8.38 -21.06 7.39
C VAL A 339 8.06 -22.46 7.92
N THR A 340 6.77 -22.77 8.08
CA THR A 340 6.23 -24.07 8.51
C THR A 340 5.37 -24.69 7.40
N ASP A 341 4.97 -25.96 7.56
CA ASP A 341 4.10 -26.70 6.63
C ASP A 341 2.68 -26.94 7.14
N ASP A 342 2.32 -26.39 8.30
CA ASP A 342 1.02 -26.61 8.94
C ASP A 342 -0.08 -25.63 8.46
N GLY A 343 0.26 -24.69 7.58
CA GLY A 343 -0.68 -23.67 7.08
C GLY A 343 -1.11 -22.64 8.12
N MET A 344 -0.48 -22.63 9.30
CA MET A 344 -0.83 -21.75 10.40
C MET A 344 0.13 -20.56 10.46
N LEU A 345 -0.41 -19.39 10.77
CA LEU A 345 0.35 -18.26 11.25
C LEU A 345 0.36 -18.32 12.78
N THR A 346 1.49 -18.75 13.35
CA THR A 346 1.72 -18.85 14.79
C THR A 346 2.55 -17.66 15.25
N ILE A 347 1.99 -16.86 16.15
CA ILE A 347 2.64 -15.70 16.73
C ILE A 347 3.04 -16.02 18.17
N ARG A 348 4.31 -15.79 18.49
CA ARG A 348 4.90 -16.00 19.80
C ARG A 348 5.40 -14.71 20.41
N GLU A 349 5.47 -14.68 21.73
CA GLU A 349 6.24 -13.70 22.48
C GLU A 349 7.14 -14.46 23.46
N ASN A 350 8.46 -14.34 23.28
CA ASN A 350 9.45 -15.06 24.08
C ASN A 350 9.24 -16.59 24.07
N GLY A 351 8.88 -17.13 22.91
CA GLY A 351 8.60 -18.56 22.71
C GLY A 351 7.18 -19.01 23.09
N GLU A 352 6.40 -18.22 23.83
CA GLU A 352 5.01 -18.56 24.19
C GLU A 352 4.04 -18.19 23.08
N VAL A 353 3.11 -19.09 22.73
CA VAL A 353 2.11 -18.81 21.68
C VAL A 353 1.09 -17.81 22.19
N VAL A 354 1.06 -16.63 21.57
CA VAL A 354 0.11 -15.54 21.88
C VAL A 354 -0.99 -15.39 20.82
N GLY A 355 -0.84 -16.01 19.66
CA GLY A 355 -1.89 -16.10 18.64
C GLY A 355 -1.60 -17.22 17.64
N ARG A 356 -2.65 -17.89 17.14
CA ARG A 356 -2.51 -18.94 16.13
C ARG A 356 -3.77 -19.06 15.29
N VAL A 357 -3.65 -18.63 14.03
CA VAL A 357 -4.76 -18.64 13.06
C VAL A 357 -4.31 -19.26 11.73
N PRO A 358 -5.21 -19.86 10.93
CA PRO A 358 -4.86 -20.31 9.59
C PRO A 358 -4.42 -19.11 8.73
N ALA A 359 -3.25 -19.17 8.08
CA ALA A 359 -2.74 -18.03 7.30
C ALA A 359 -3.71 -17.62 6.18
N LYS A 360 -4.33 -18.62 5.54
CA LYS A 360 -5.35 -18.47 4.51
C LYS A 360 -6.61 -17.74 4.99
N SER A 361 -6.99 -17.92 6.25
CA SER A 361 -8.22 -17.31 6.79
C SER A 361 -8.16 -15.79 6.87
N LEU A 362 -6.94 -15.24 7.03
CA LEU A 362 -6.70 -13.80 7.03
C LEU A 362 -6.68 -13.23 5.61
N SER A 363 -6.08 -13.93 4.65
CA SER A 363 -5.77 -13.41 3.32
C SER A 363 -6.82 -13.72 2.24
N GLU A 364 -7.38 -14.94 2.23
CA GLU A 364 -8.24 -15.41 1.14
C GLU A 364 -9.70 -15.59 1.55
N ASP A 365 -9.96 -15.94 2.81
CA ASP A 365 -11.30 -16.31 3.28
C ASP A 365 -12.12 -15.13 3.81
N ALA A 366 -11.64 -13.90 3.62
CA ALA A 366 -12.43 -12.70 3.89
C ALA A 366 -13.78 -12.74 3.15
N PRO A 367 -14.85 -12.19 3.73
CA PRO A 367 -16.16 -12.18 3.08
C PRO A 367 -16.12 -11.43 1.75
N VAL A 368 -16.96 -11.87 0.82
CA VAL A 368 -17.15 -11.20 -0.47
C VAL A 368 -18.62 -10.87 -0.60
N TYR A 369 -18.94 -9.60 -0.75
CA TYR A 369 -20.30 -9.09 -0.78
C TYR A 369 -20.75 -8.80 -2.21
N HIS A 370 -21.93 -9.32 -2.55
CA HIS A 370 -22.64 -8.97 -3.77
C HIS A 370 -23.77 -8.01 -3.39
N ARG A 371 -23.51 -6.70 -3.54
CA ARG A 371 -24.47 -5.66 -3.20
C ARG A 371 -25.48 -5.49 -4.31
N GLU A 372 -26.75 -5.30 -3.94
CA GLU A 372 -27.75 -4.78 -4.87
C GLU A 372 -27.40 -3.34 -5.22
N TYR A 373 -27.51 -2.97 -6.50
CA TYR A 373 -27.22 -1.63 -6.99
C TYR A 373 -28.34 -1.15 -7.91
N ARG A 374 -28.47 0.17 -8.01
CA ARG A 374 -29.42 0.85 -8.89
C ARG A 374 -28.76 2.08 -9.48
N GLU A 375 -28.97 2.31 -10.78
CA GLU A 375 -28.52 3.54 -11.44
C GLU A 375 -29.17 4.77 -10.76
N PRO A 376 -28.38 5.76 -10.32
CA PRO A 376 -28.93 6.98 -9.72
C PRO A 376 -29.83 7.73 -10.69
N ALA A 377 -30.93 8.30 -10.20
CA ALA A 377 -31.93 8.95 -11.06
C ALA A 377 -31.35 10.13 -11.88
N TYR A 378 -30.38 10.86 -11.33
CA TYR A 378 -29.75 12.00 -12.01
C TYR A 378 -28.94 11.58 -13.24
N TYR A 379 -28.40 10.35 -13.31
CA TYR A 379 -27.65 9.88 -14.48
C TYR A 379 -28.52 9.84 -15.74
N LYS A 380 -29.82 9.55 -15.60
CA LYS A 380 -30.76 9.58 -16.72
C LYS A 380 -30.92 11.00 -17.26
N GLN A 381 -31.07 11.97 -16.35
CA GLN A 381 -31.17 13.39 -16.73
C GLN A 381 -29.91 13.89 -17.44
N LEU A 382 -28.72 13.44 -17.01
CA LEU A 382 -27.46 13.79 -17.67
C LEU A 382 -27.31 13.17 -19.07
N LYS A 383 -27.80 11.94 -19.28
CA LYS A 383 -27.77 11.26 -20.59
C LYS A 383 -28.69 11.93 -21.61
N ASP A 384 -29.79 12.52 -21.14
CA ASP A 384 -30.79 13.19 -21.97
C ASP A 384 -30.45 14.68 -22.22
N LEU A 385 -29.28 15.16 -21.76
CA LEU A 385 -28.84 16.54 -22.00
C LEU A 385 -28.58 16.77 -23.49
N ASP A 386 -29.40 17.61 -24.11
CA ASP A 386 -29.22 18.03 -25.49
C ASP A 386 -28.10 19.08 -25.58
N MET A 387 -26.95 18.66 -26.11
CA MET A 387 -25.80 19.55 -26.30
C MET A 387 -26.08 20.66 -27.32
N GLU A 388 -27.02 20.45 -28.26
CA GLU A 388 -27.41 21.47 -29.24
C GLU A 388 -28.29 22.56 -28.62
N SER A 389 -28.90 22.29 -27.45
CA SER A 389 -29.69 23.25 -26.70
C SER A 389 -28.86 24.25 -25.89
N LEU A 390 -27.53 24.04 -25.80
CA LEU A 390 -26.63 24.92 -25.05
C LEU A 390 -26.41 26.23 -25.81
N GLU A 391 -26.62 27.36 -25.13
CA GLU A 391 -26.39 28.68 -25.73
C GLU A 391 -24.91 28.89 -26.06
N MET A 392 -24.64 29.21 -27.32
CA MET A 392 -23.29 29.56 -27.77
C MET A 392 -22.89 30.92 -27.19
N PRO A 393 -21.68 31.03 -26.59
CA PRO A 393 -21.23 32.30 -26.04
C PRO A 393 -21.03 33.36 -27.12
N GLY A 394 -21.42 34.60 -26.82
CA GLY A 394 -21.32 35.72 -27.77
C GLY A 394 -19.89 36.24 -28.03
N ASP A 395 -18.93 35.92 -27.14
CA ASP A 395 -17.52 36.31 -27.28
C ASP A 395 -16.60 35.12 -26.99
N TYR A 396 -16.06 34.53 -28.05
CA TYR A 396 -15.16 33.38 -27.95
C TYR A 396 -13.77 33.73 -27.42
N ASN A 397 -13.32 34.98 -27.55
CA ASN A 397 -12.03 35.40 -27.01
C ASN A 397 -12.08 35.44 -25.48
N ASP A 398 -13.16 35.98 -24.92
CA ASP A 398 -13.38 35.97 -23.46
C ASP A 398 -13.51 34.53 -22.92
N VAL A 399 -14.21 33.65 -23.64
CA VAL A 399 -14.31 32.22 -23.28
C VAL A 399 -12.94 31.56 -23.29
N LEU A 400 -12.12 31.77 -24.31
CA LEU A 400 -10.77 31.21 -24.37
C LEU A 400 -9.92 31.69 -23.18
N VAL A 401 -9.99 32.98 -22.83
CA VAL A 401 -9.28 33.52 -21.67
C VAL A 401 -9.79 32.90 -20.36
N LYS A 402 -11.11 32.69 -20.21
CA LYS A 402 -11.69 31.99 -19.06
C LYS A 402 -11.22 30.54 -18.96
N LEU A 403 -11.20 29.82 -20.08
CA LEU A 403 -10.71 28.43 -20.14
C LEU A 403 -9.24 28.35 -19.73
N LEU A 404 -8.37 29.21 -20.28
CA LEU A 404 -6.94 29.22 -19.94
C LEU A 404 -6.66 29.62 -18.48
N LYS A 405 -7.58 30.32 -17.81
CA LYS A 405 -7.52 30.64 -16.38
C LYS A 405 -8.05 29.53 -15.49
N SER A 406 -8.82 28.58 -16.02
CA SER A 406 -9.36 27.47 -15.23
C SER A 406 -8.21 26.64 -14.65
N PRO A 407 -8.19 26.35 -13.33
CA PRO A 407 -7.19 25.48 -12.73
C PRO A 407 -7.06 24.11 -13.40
N ASN A 408 -8.13 23.61 -14.03
CA ASN A 408 -8.12 22.32 -14.75
C ASN A 408 -7.36 22.39 -16.08
N ILE A 409 -7.35 23.52 -16.77
CA ILE A 409 -6.68 23.70 -18.07
C ILE A 409 -5.32 24.38 -17.93
N ALA A 410 -5.18 25.28 -16.96
CA ALA A 410 -3.98 26.07 -16.75
C ALA A 410 -2.72 25.21 -16.56
N SER A 411 -1.57 25.81 -16.86
CA SER A 411 -0.28 25.15 -16.75
C SER A 411 -0.03 24.65 -15.31
N LYS A 412 0.31 23.35 -15.18
CA LYS A 412 0.71 22.72 -13.92
C LYS A 412 2.21 22.86 -13.62
N LYS A 413 2.90 23.78 -14.32
CA LYS A 413 4.35 24.00 -14.20
C LYS A 413 4.82 24.32 -12.79
N TRP A 414 3.96 24.92 -11.95
CA TRP A 414 4.27 25.17 -10.54
C TRP A 414 4.48 23.86 -9.77
N ALA A 415 3.65 22.83 -10.02
CA ALA A 415 3.78 21.52 -9.40
C ALA A 415 5.04 20.80 -9.91
N TYR A 416 5.15 20.61 -11.23
CA TYR A 416 6.23 19.82 -11.83
C TYR A 416 7.64 20.37 -11.62
N ARG A 417 7.81 21.67 -11.32
CA ARG A 417 9.12 22.26 -11.01
C ARG A 417 9.65 21.88 -9.63
N GLN A 418 8.81 21.32 -8.78
CA GLN A 418 9.20 20.85 -7.45
C GLN A 418 9.73 19.42 -7.52
N PHE A 419 9.39 18.68 -8.58
CA PHE A 419 9.87 17.34 -8.82
C PHE A 419 11.23 17.37 -9.53
N ASP A 420 12.12 16.48 -9.12
CA ASP A 420 13.28 16.15 -9.91
C ASP A 420 12.83 15.41 -11.19
N ASN A 421 13.47 15.73 -12.30
CA ASN A 421 13.21 15.13 -13.62
C ASN A 421 14.48 14.73 -14.36
N MET A 422 15.65 14.77 -13.70
CA MET A 422 16.95 14.50 -14.31
C MET A 422 17.74 13.37 -13.65
N VAL A 423 17.47 13.04 -12.38
CA VAL A 423 18.14 11.93 -11.70
C VAL A 423 17.83 10.62 -12.45
N GLY A 424 18.88 9.89 -12.83
CA GLY A 424 18.78 8.66 -13.62
C GLY A 424 18.69 8.84 -15.14
N THR A 425 18.56 10.06 -15.67
CA THR A 425 18.49 10.31 -17.13
C THR A 425 19.82 10.10 -17.87
N CYS A 426 20.91 9.83 -17.14
CA CYS A 426 22.27 9.64 -17.65
C CYS A 426 22.90 8.28 -17.26
N THR A 427 22.12 7.31 -16.80
CA THR A 427 22.63 5.99 -16.35
C THR A 427 22.10 4.83 -17.15
#